data_AF-A0A969KFG8-F1
#
_entry.id   AF-A0A969KFG8-F1
#
_cell.length_a   1.000
_cell.length_b   1.000
_cell.length_c   1.000
_cell.angle_alpha   90.00
_cell.angle_beta   90.00
_cell.angle_gamma   90.00
#
_symmetry.space_group_name_H-M   'P 1'
#
loop_
_entity.id
_entity.type
_entity.pdbx_description
1 polymer ?
#
loop_
_entity_poly.entity_id
_entity_poly.type
_entity_poly.pdbx_seq_one_letter_code
_entity_poly.pdbx_strand_id
1 'polypeptide(L)'
;MGLNAGTLTAQIISVNGATLGTPVDVTAGGSTEALLAAAFPNGTGGIGEPGEVESEDTFTVRITATVTETVATNPVSVQYGDTPPNDNSAATQNQSASNGLADVNTLDVADGLSGEPAGAPVNGEREAAAFLRTNLSTQVRNVALLTVEKTRLTQTINNPASATDDQLLYRLDATVESTSANGGFQPAALEGTNISVDGTPGTYVLISDAVPVGTVIDSAFDINANLPAGWVAVYTTDPTTTPAPTATWTSAAAVAPFIPNTATRVGFVYDTVANGVIPLGGSTQTATPDLLNDPGLFFRVITSGLPASGDSVNNIAQGFGETQNDPTNEIIYDESGDQKPNNFNDDNTPPDPTGSNFNPAIDDGVADPATDGTDPGNDNTGTGPKGEDNVVVVTPVAPPSLGLFNGPDQAPQAIGPTTDQDDFTNQSTPENGGDPAPELFNNTVNNPPTNSSQIDNVTLRPIRPSFASGATPGAEDYGVDTDIPDGTVVTITNDAGTVSAVYDYTAAGGFVLNPGLSTGLGGTLNNFEDFAVNIGTLPLGGSTDYTVTVDLPPGTPELTRVSIPIVAILKTPKILDLTPLLIRYLTSPSIAFTPAL
;
A
#
# COMPACT_ATOMS: atom_id res chain seq x y z
N MET A 1 2.93 -32.64 -35.55
CA MET A 1 3.84 -31.47 -35.69
C MET A 1 4.20 -31.24 -37.16
N GLY A 2 3.76 -30.14 -37.77
CA GLY A 2 4.11 -29.73 -39.15
C GLY A 2 5.06 -28.53 -39.17
N LEU A 3 6.00 -28.46 -40.12
CA LEU A 3 7.00 -27.39 -40.17
C LEU A 3 7.61 -27.12 -41.55
N ASN A 4 8.02 -25.85 -41.75
CA ASN A 4 8.99 -25.37 -42.74
C ASN A 4 10.34 -24.97 -42.09
N ALA A 5 10.62 -25.42 -40.86
CA ALA A 5 11.86 -25.20 -40.12
C ALA A 5 12.40 -26.52 -39.53
N GLY A 6 13.68 -26.55 -39.13
CA GLY A 6 14.49 -27.75 -38.90
C GLY A 6 14.12 -28.60 -37.68
N THR A 7 15.05 -28.75 -36.73
CA THR A 7 14.85 -29.59 -35.54
C THR A 7 13.87 -28.94 -34.55
N LEU A 8 12.96 -29.76 -34.03
CA LEU A 8 11.97 -29.44 -33.00
C LEU A 8 12.30 -30.16 -31.71
N THR A 9 12.12 -29.48 -30.58
CA THR A 9 12.03 -30.11 -29.25
C THR A 9 10.80 -29.58 -28.52
N ALA A 10 10.02 -30.47 -27.94
CA ALA A 10 8.89 -30.13 -27.07
C ALA A 10 9.25 -30.55 -25.65
N GLN A 11 9.04 -29.68 -24.67
CA GLN A 11 9.40 -29.92 -23.27
C GLN A 11 8.29 -29.47 -22.34
N ILE A 12 7.92 -30.27 -21.35
CA ILE A 12 7.10 -29.82 -20.22
C ILE A 12 8.02 -29.03 -19.29
N ILE A 13 7.63 -27.81 -18.92
CA ILE A 13 8.45 -26.90 -18.11
C ILE A 13 7.79 -26.51 -16.78
N SER A 14 6.48 -26.69 -16.66
CA SER A 14 5.77 -26.52 -15.39
C SER A 14 4.51 -27.36 -15.34
N VAL A 15 4.08 -27.67 -14.11
CA VAL A 15 2.81 -28.33 -13.79
C VAL A 15 2.16 -27.53 -12.67
N ASN A 16 0.87 -27.18 -12.81
CA ASN A 16 0.12 -26.37 -11.84
C ASN A 16 0.82 -25.06 -11.46
N GLY A 17 1.47 -24.43 -12.44
CA GLY A 17 2.25 -23.20 -12.27
C GLY A 17 3.63 -23.39 -11.63
N ALA A 18 3.97 -24.56 -11.10
CA ALA A 18 5.29 -24.83 -10.52
C ALA A 18 6.31 -25.23 -11.60
N THR A 19 7.39 -24.46 -11.74
CA THR A 19 8.46 -24.74 -12.71
C THR A 19 9.24 -26.02 -12.36
N LEU A 20 9.52 -26.85 -13.36
CA LEU A 20 10.36 -28.04 -13.21
C LEU A 20 11.83 -27.66 -13.09
N GLY A 21 12.55 -28.25 -12.13
CA GLY A 21 13.99 -28.09 -12.00
C GLY A 21 14.77 -28.63 -13.20
N THR A 22 14.23 -29.66 -13.87
CA THR A 22 14.71 -30.15 -15.17
C THR A 22 13.50 -30.31 -16.11
N PRO A 23 13.44 -29.65 -17.27
CA PRO A 23 12.38 -29.86 -18.26
C PRO A 23 12.28 -31.33 -18.71
N VAL A 24 11.06 -31.79 -18.97
CA VAL A 24 10.79 -33.15 -19.44
C VAL A 24 10.57 -33.17 -20.95
N ASP A 25 11.42 -33.86 -21.70
CA ASP A 25 11.31 -33.98 -23.16
C ASP A 25 10.07 -34.80 -23.58
N VAL A 26 9.22 -34.21 -24.41
CA VAL A 26 8.09 -34.87 -25.07
C VAL A 26 8.62 -35.47 -26.39
N THR A 27 8.92 -36.76 -26.37
CA THR A 27 9.48 -37.45 -27.54
C THR A 27 8.38 -37.89 -28.51
N ALA A 28 8.62 -37.72 -29.81
CA ALA A 28 7.67 -38.13 -30.83
C ALA A 28 7.41 -39.65 -30.77
N GLY A 29 6.14 -40.03 -30.59
CA GLY A 29 5.74 -41.44 -30.42
C GLY A 29 6.18 -42.08 -29.11
N GLY A 30 6.66 -41.29 -28.14
CA GLY A 30 7.02 -41.74 -26.79
C GLY A 30 6.01 -41.30 -25.74
N SER A 31 6.16 -41.84 -24.52
CA SER A 31 5.43 -41.43 -23.33
C SER A 31 6.36 -40.65 -22.39
N THR A 32 5.84 -39.62 -21.73
CA THR A 32 6.55 -38.82 -20.72
C THR A 32 6.36 -39.34 -19.30
N GLU A 33 5.58 -40.41 -19.10
CA GLU A 33 5.20 -40.99 -17.79
C GLU A 33 6.40 -41.19 -16.86
N ALA A 34 7.41 -41.94 -17.30
CA ALA A 34 8.61 -42.23 -16.51
C ALA A 34 9.48 -40.99 -16.22
N LEU A 35 9.38 -39.95 -17.06
CA LEU A 35 10.15 -38.72 -16.92
C LEU A 35 9.46 -37.72 -15.98
N LEU A 36 8.13 -37.63 -16.03
CA LEU A 36 7.34 -36.85 -15.08
C LEU A 36 7.42 -37.45 -13.67
N ALA A 37 7.38 -38.78 -13.55
CA ALA A 37 7.59 -39.47 -12.27
C ALA A 37 8.95 -39.16 -11.63
N ALA A 38 10.00 -39.00 -12.45
CA ALA A 38 11.34 -38.64 -11.97
C ALA A 38 11.46 -37.15 -11.61
N ALA A 39 10.69 -36.28 -12.28
CA ALA A 39 10.63 -34.85 -11.98
C ALA A 39 9.81 -34.54 -10.69
N PHE A 40 8.88 -35.43 -10.32
CA PHE A 40 8.07 -35.35 -9.10
C PHE A 40 8.17 -36.62 -8.23
N PRO A 41 9.30 -36.85 -7.54
CA PRO A 41 9.40 -37.95 -6.60
C PRO A 41 8.58 -37.66 -5.33
N ASN A 42 7.44 -38.35 -5.19
CA ASN A 42 6.53 -38.37 -4.03
C ASN A 42 5.79 -37.05 -3.71
N GLY A 43 4.50 -36.98 -4.10
CA GLY A 43 3.40 -36.38 -3.31
C GLY A 43 3.56 -34.96 -2.75
N THR A 44 4.51 -34.18 -3.26
CA THR A 44 4.73 -32.79 -2.86
C THR A 44 4.16 -31.90 -3.95
N GLY A 45 2.94 -31.41 -3.71
CA GLY A 45 2.23 -30.51 -4.63
C GLY A 45 0.74 -30.80 -4.86
N GLY A 46 0.19 -31.88 -4.28
CA GLY A 46 -1.21 -32.26 -4.49
C GLY A 46 -1.47 -33.11 -5.74
N ILE A 47 -0.41 -33.45 -6.47
CA ILE A 47 -0.36 -34.48 -7.51
C ILE A 47 -0.18 -35.86 -6.84
N GLY A 48 -0.87 -36.88 -7.34
CA GLY A 48 -0.90 -38.26 -6.84
C GLY A 48 0.44 -39.01 -6.86
N GLU A 49 0.41 -40.33 -7.07
CA GLU A 49 1.63 -41.14 -7.09
C GLU A 49 2.58 -40.72 -8.24
N PRO A 50 3.90 -41.02 -8.17
CA PRO A 50 4.88 -40.51 -9.13
C PRO A 50 4.53 -40.86 -10.59
N GLY A 51 4.25 -39.83 -11.40
CA GLY A 51 3.95 -39.97 -12.83
C GLY A 51 2.47 -39.86 -13.18
N GLU A 52 1.59 -39.79 -12.19
CA GLU A 52 0.15 -39.57 -12.40
C GLU A 52 -0.17 -38.07 -12.54
N VAL A 53 -1.12 -37.80 -13.42
CA VAL A 53 -1.68 -36.47 -13.68
C VAL A 53 -3.12 -36.51 -13.21
N GLU A 54 -3.47 -35.66 -12.25
CA GLU A 54 -4.82 -35.60 -11.70
C GLU A 54 -5.76 -34.82 -12.61
N SER A 55 -7.06 -35.00 -12.41
CA SER A 55 -8.05 -34.13 -13.06
C SER A 55 -7.81 -32.67 -12.69
N GLU A 56 -7.91 -31.77 -13.67
CA GLU A 56 -7.70 -30.32 -13.54
C GLU A 56 -6.24 -29.86 -13.44
N ASP A 57 -5.27 -30.78 -13.53
CA ASP A 57 -3.86 -30.39 -13.63
C ASP A 57 -3.61 -29.58 -14.92
N THR A 58 -2.74 -28.59 -14.80
CA THR A 58 -2.35 -27.70 -15.89
C THR A 58 -0.87 -27.88 -16.23
N PHE A 59 -0.54 -27.88 -17.51
CA PHE A 59 0.82 -28.06 -18.01
C PHE A 59 1.23 -26.86 -18.84
N THR A 60 2.47 -26.40 -18.66
CA THR A 60 3.10 -25.50 -19.64
C THR A 60 4.11 -26.28 -20.46
N VAL A 61 3.90 -26.29 -21.77
CA VAL A 61 4.80 -26.92 -22.74
C VAL A 61 5.57 -25.85 -23.50
N ARG A 62 6.90 -25.94 -23.49
CA ARG A 62 7.80 -25.12 -24.29
C ARG A 62 8.18 -25.84 -25.57
N ILE A 63 7.99 -25.17 -26.70
CA ILE A 63 8.46 -25.65 -28.00
C ILE A 63 9.66 -24.83 -28.44
N THR A 64 10.77 -25.49 -28.73
CA THR A 64 11.97 -24.86 -29.33
C THR A 64 12.15 -25.39 -30.74
N ALA A 65 12.34 -24.48 -31.70
CA ALA A 65 12.55 -24.82 -33.10
C ALA A 65 13.79 -24.11 -33.65
N THR A 66 14.59 -24.82 -34.45
CA THR A 66 15.66 -24.19 -35.23
C THR A 66 15.10 -23.74 -36.58
N VAL A 67 15.15 -22.45 -36.87
CA VAL A 67 14.67 -21.92 -38.15
C VAL A 67 15.67 -22.25 -39.26
N THR A 68 15.21 -22.98 -40.29
CA THR A 68 16.02 -23.29 -41.49
C THR A 68 15.58 -22.53 -42.73
N GLU A 69 14.52 -21.72 -42.63
CA GLU A 69 14.14 -20.79 -43.69
C GLU A 69 15.27 -19.76 -43.86
N THR A 70 15.59 -19.44 -45.10
CA THR A 70 16.69 -18.53 -45.48
C THR A 70 16.23 -17.38 -46.37
N VAL A 71 15.02 -17.47 -46.90
CA VAL A 71 14.41 -16.41 -47.70
C VAL A 71 13.66 -15.49 -46.77
N ALA A 72 14.14 -14.25 -46.68
CA ALA A 72 13.48 -13.25 -45.87
C ALA A 72 12.03 -13.02 -46.31
N THR A 73 11.17 -12.63 -45.36
CA THR A 73 9.71 -12.49 -45.49
C THR A 73 8.93 -13.80 -45.66
N ASN A 74 9.58 -14.94 -45.90
CA ASN A 74 8.88 -16.22 -45.91
C ASN A 74 8.35 -16.55 -44.51
N PRO A 75 7.15 -17.17 -44.42
CA PRO A 75 6.60 -17.55 -43.15
C PRO A 75 7.39 -18.69 -42.51
N VAL A 76 7.74 -18.50 -41.24
CA VAL A 76 8.22 -19.51 -40.30
C VAL A 76 7.08 -19.85 -39.36
N SER A 77 6.74 -21.12 -39.24
CA SER A 77 5.65 -21.55 -38.35
C SER A 77 6.02 -22.77 -37.52
N VAL A 78 5.54 -22.81 -36.29
CA VAL A 78 5.65 -23.93 -35.36
C VAL A 78 4.25 -24.34 -34.93
N GLN A 79 3.92 -25.62 -35.02
CA GLN A 79 2.64 -26.18 -34.56
C GLN A 79 2.88 -27.35 -33.60
N TYR A 80 2.24 -27.28 -32.44
CA TYR A 80 2.14 -28.36 -31.46
C TYR A 80 0.69 -28.87 -31.43
N GLY A 81 0.49 -30.19 -31.47
CA GLY A 81 -0.83 -30.81 -31.65
C GLY A 81 -1.50 -30.50 -33.00
N ASP A 82 -2.67 -31.08 -33.25
CA ASP A 82 -3.47 -30.82 -34.46
C ASP A 82 -4.99 -30.85 -34.17
N THR A 83 -5.39 -30.22 -33.06
CA THR A 83 -6.78 -30.12 -32.59
C THR A 83 -7.50 -28.92 -33.23
N PRO A 84 -8.54 -29.13 -34.08
CA PRO A 84 -9.32 -28.04 -34.65
C PRO A 84 -9.99 -27.18 -33.57
N PRO A 85 -10.09 -25.85 -33.74
CA PRO A 85 -9.80 -25.09 -34.96
C PRO A 85 -8.32 -24.73 -35.25
N ASN A 86 -7.34 -25.15 -34.44
CA ASN A 86 -5.91 -24.82 -34.61
C ASN A 86 -5.61 -23.30 -34.71
N ASP A 87 -6.28 -22.49 -33.90
CA ASP A 87 -6.21 -21.01 -33.94
C ASP A 87 -5.81 -20.36 -32.60
N ASN A 88 -5.25 -21.14 -31.66
CA ASN A 88 -4.91 -20.74 -30.29
C ASN A 88 -6.08 -20.22 -29.44
N SER A 89 -7.33 -20.38 -29.88
CA SER A 89 -8.48 -20.05 -29.04
C SER A 89 -8.60 -21.04 -27.88
N ALA A 90 -9.40 -20.68 -26.87
CA ALA A 90 -9.76 -21.60 -25.79
C ALA A 90 -10.39 -22.91 -26.32
N ALA A 91 -10.94 -22.91 -27.54
CA ALA A 91 -11.52 -24.09 -28.18
C ALA A 91 -10.46 -25.10 -28.67
N THR A 92 -9.17 -24.74 -28.74
CA THR A 92 -8.08 -25.68 -29.07
C THR A 92 -7.45 -26.33 -27.84
N GLN A 93 -7.91 -25.96 -26.63
CA GLN A 93 -7.40 -26.49 -25.36
C GLN A 93 -8.35 -27.54 -24.79
N ASN A 94 -7.79 -28.54 -24.10
CA ASN A 94 -8.55 -29.54 -23.36
C ASN A 94 -9.70 -30.14 -24.20
N GLN A 95 -9.40 -30.62 -25.41
CA GLN A 95 -10.39 -31.30 -26.26
C GLN A 95 -10.31 -32.81 -26.07
N SER A 96 -11.35 -33.55 -26.44
CA SER A 96 -11.30 -35.02 -26.41
C SER A 96 -10.29 -35.54 -27.42
N ALA A 97 -9.39 -36.44 -26.99
CA ALA A 97 -8.35 -36.99 -27.85
C ALA A 97 -8.92 -37.68 -29.10
N SER A 98 -8.38 -37.33 -30.28
CA SER A 98 -8.88 -37.81 -31.57
C SER A 98 -8.08 -38.99 -32.15
N ASN A 99 -7.01 -39.42 -31.46
CA ASN A 99 -6.06 -40.47 -31.87
C ASN A 99 -5.33 -40.18 -33.20
N GLY A 100 -5.16 -38.91 -33.58
CA GLY A 100 -4.35 -38.53 -34.72
C GLY A 100 -2.85 -38.72 -34.43
N LEU A 101 -2.10 -39.24 -35.41
CA LEU A 101 -0.64 -39.38 -35.29
C LEU A 101 0.11 -38.03 -35.19
N ALA A 102 -0.59 -36.92 -35.38
CA ALA A 102 -0.06 -35.56 -35.26
C ALA A 102 -0.43 -34.89 -33.93
N ASP A 103 -1.32 -35.51 -33.15
CA ASP A 103 -1.84 -34.97 -31.90
C ASP A 103 -0.87 -35.19 -30.75
N VAL A 104 -1.02 -34.36 -29.72
CA VAL A 104 -0.40 -34.62 -28.43
C VAL A 104 -1.52 -34.65 -27.41
N ASN A 105 -1.67 -35.82 -26.78
CA ASN A 105 -2.73 -36.10 -25.83
C ASN A 105 -2.17 -36.64 -24.52
N THR A 106 -2.94 -36.50 -23.45
CA THR A 106 -2.76 -37.31 -22.25
C THR A 106 -3.04 -38.77 -22.61
N LEU A 107 -2.30 -39.69 -21.99
CA LEU A 107 -2.45 -41.13 -22.20
C LEU A 107 -2.96 -41.77 -20.92
N ASP A 108 -3.96 -42.64 -21.05
CA ASP A 108 -4.40 -43.50 -19.96
C ASP A 108 -3.33 -44.55 -19.66
N VAL A 109 -2.91 -44.64 -18.41
CA VAL A 109 -1.92 -45.62 -17.98
C VAL A 109 -2.62 -46.96 -17.79
N ALA A 110 -2.00 -48.06 -18.21
CA ALA A 110 -2.66 -49.37 -18.16
C ALA A 110 -3.01 -49.79 -16.72
N ASP A 111 -4.26 -50.21 -16.51
CA ASP A 111 -4.78 -50.72 -15.25
C ASP A 111 -3.80 -51.69 -14.53
N GLY A 112 -3.64 -51.49 -13.23
CA GLY A 112 -2.97 -52.46 -12.34
C GLY A 112 -1.56 -52.06 -11.90
N LEU A 113 -1.20 -50.79 -12.06
CA LEU A 113 -0.06 -50.20 -11.36
C LEU A 113 -0.45 -49.83 -9.92
N SER A 114 0.53 -49.83 -9.02
CA SER A 114 0.30 -49.48 -7.62
C SER A 114 0.14 -47.97 -7.49
N GLY A 115 -1.05 -47.50 -7.11
CA GLY A 115 -1.36 -46.06 -6.99
C GLY A 115 -2.53 -45.63 -7.88
N GLU A 116 -2.65 -46.29 -9.02
CA GLU A 116 -3.56 -45.92 -10.10
C GLU A 116 -5.02 -46.35 -9.81
N PRO A 117 -6.00 -45.42 -9.90
CA PRO A 117 -7.41 -45.75 -9.78
C PRO A 117 -7.92 -46.52 -11.01
N ALA A 118 -8.07 -47.84 -10.87
CA ALA A 118 -8.50 -48.72 -11.97
C ALA A 118 -9.69 -48.17 -12.80
N GLY A 119 -9.50 -48.16 -14.11
CA GLY A 119 -10.50 -47.78 -15.12
C GLY A 119 -10.15 -46.48 -15.86
N ALA A 120 -10.89 -46.22 -16.94
CA ALA A 120 -10.60 -45.08 -17.81
C ALA A 120 -10.75 -43.71 -17.08
N PRO A 121 -9.93 -42.70 -17.44
CA PRO A 121 -10.00 -41.37 -16.88
C PRO A 121 -11.40 -40.77 -16.99
N VAL A 122 -11.85 -40.08 -15.94
CA VAL A 122 -13.23 -39.53 -15.84
C VAL A 122 -13.57 -38.58 -16.99
N ASN A 123 -12.60 -37.82 -17.49
CA ASN A 123 -12.78 -36.91 -18.62
C ASN A 123 -12.25 -37.47 -19.96
N GLY A 124 -11.86 -38.75 -19.96
CA GLY A 124 -11.10 -39.39 -21.04
C GLY A 124 -9.73 -38.75 -21.25
N GLU A 125 -8.99 -39.27 -22.23
CA GLU A 125 -7.77 -38.65 -22.71
C GLU A 125 -8.07 -37.29 -23.38
N ARG A 126 -7.23 -36.30 -23.10
CA ARG A 126 -7.39 -34.92 -23.57
C ARG A 126 -6.24 -34.51 -24.46
N GLU A 127 -6.52 -33.71 -25.47
CA GLU A 127 -5.54 -33.12 -26.38
C GLU A 127 -5.61 -31.60 -26.40
N ALA A 128 -4.53 -30.98 -26.88
CA ALA A 128 -4.46 -29.54 -27.07
C ALA A 128 -3.61 -29.20 -28.30
N ALA A 129 -3.88 -28.05 -28.90
CA ALA A 129 -3.05 -27.51 -29.97
C ALA A 129 -2.68 -26.05 -29.75
N ALA A 130 -1.47 -25.72 -30.21
CA ALA A 130 -0.93 -24.37 -30.25
C ALA A 130 -0.14 -24.17 -31.55
N PHE A 131 -0.23 -22.97 -32.10
CA PHE A 131 0.37 -22.59 -33.37
C PHE A 131 1.01 -21.20 -33.26
N LEU A 132 2.23 -21.06 -33.77
CA LEU A 132 2.88 -19.76 -33.93
C LEU A 132 3.33 -19.60 -35.37
N ARG A 133 3.10 -18.43 -35.97
CA ARG A 133 3.62 -18.08 -37.29
C ARG A 133 4.14 -16.65 -37.30
N THR A 134 5.35 -16.50 -37.82
CA THR A 134 5.99 -15.22 -38.09
C THR A 134 6.65 -15.26 -39.46
N ASN A 135 7.21 -14.17 -39.95
CA ASN A 135 8.02 -14.15 -41.17
C ASN A 135 9.51 -14.10 -40.80
N LEU A 136 10.37 -14.77 -41.58
CA LEU A 136 11.82 -14.65 -41.41
C LEU A 136 12.24 -13.20 -41.64
N SER A 137 12.88 -12.57 -40.65
CA SER A 137 13.34 -11.18 -40.79
C SER A 137 14.39 -11.04 -41.90
N THR A 138 14.37 -9.89 -42.60
CA THR A 138 15.40 -9.51 -43.59
C THR A 138 16.71 -9.04 -42.93
N GLN A 139 16.65 -8.62 -41.66
CA GLN A 139 17.77 -8.15 -40.86
C GLN A 139 17.40 -8.25 -39.36
N VAL A 140 18.33 -8.72 -38.52
CA VAL A 140 18.19 -8.55 -37.07
C VAL A 140 18.52 -7.09 -36.76
N ARG A 141 17.56 -6.32 -36.24
CA ARG A 141 17.78 -4.91 -35.87
C ARG A 141 18.23 -4.85 -34.42
N ASN A 142 19.28 -4.06 -34.18
CA ASN A 142 19.65 -3.70 -32.82
C ASN A 142 18.63 -2.70 -32.27
N VAL A 143 18.03 -2.99 -31.12
CA VAL A 143 17.06 -2.11 -30.45
C VAL A 143 17.32 -2.15 -28.95
N ALA A 144 17.39 -0.99 -28.31
CA ALA A 144 17.38 -0.91 -26.86
C ALA A 144 15.98 -1.24 -26.35
N LEU A 145 15.89 -2.19 -25.42
CA LEU A 145 14.65 -2.64 -24.81
C LEU A 145 14.59 -2.07 -23.40
N LEU A 146 13.78 -1.07 -23.17
CA LEU A 146 13.59 -0.40 -21.89
C LEU A 146 12.32 -0.94 -21.24
N THR A 147 12.44 -1.39 -20.00
CA THR A 147 11.31 -1.70 -19.11
C THR A 147 11.31 -0.67 -17.98
N VAL A 148 10.19 0.00 -17.75
CA VAL A 148 9.96 0.96 -16.68
C VAL A 148 9.01 0.32 -15.70
N GLU A 149 9.36 0.35 -14.43
CA GLU A 149 8.51 -0.18 -13.37
C GLU A 149 8.16 0.94 -12.40
N LYS A 150 6.99 0.79 -11.79
CA LYS A 150 6.51 1.71 -10.77
C LYS A 150 5.97 0.96 -9.58
N THR A 151 6.32 1.41 -8.39
CA THR A 151 5.82 0.83 -7.15
C THR A 151 5.55 1.92 -6.12
N ARG A 152 4.33 1.97 -5.60
CA ARG A 152 3.98 2.65 -4.34
C ARG A 152 4.57 1.87 -3.16
N LEU A 153 5.59 2.43 -2.55
CA LEU A 153 6.30 1.83 -1.43
C LEU A 153 5.51 1.95 -0.12
N THR A 154 5.10 3.16 0.24
CA THR A 154 4.40 3.42 1.51
C THR A 154 3.31 4.48 1.34
N GLN A 155 2.33 4.41 2.24
CA GLN A 155 1.37 5.45 2.51
C GLN A 155 1.51 5.87 3.98
N THR A 156 1.80 7.13 4.23
CA THR A 156 1.78 7.71 5.57
C THR A 156 0.46 8.43 5.77
N ILE A 157 -0.35 7.91 6.69
CA ILE A 157 -1.64 8.49 7.05
C ILE A 157 -1.39 9.62 8.05
N ASN A 158 -1.63 10.86 7.64
CA ASN A 158 -1.40 12.04 8.49
C ASN A 158 -2.63 12.34 9.35
N ASN A 159 -3.82 12.36 8.75
CA ASN A 159 -5.08 12.46 9.46
C ASN A 159 -5.99 11.24 9.18
N PRO A 160 -6.15 10.30 10.13
CA PRO A 160 -7.01 9.13 9.91
C PRO A 160 -8.47 9.45 9.57
N ALA A 161 -8.96 10.64 9.95
CA ALA A 161 -10.32 11.07 9.62
C ALA A 161 -10.45 11.72 8.23
N SER A 162 -9.35 11.91 7.49
CA SER A 162 -9.36 12.59 6.20
C SER A 162 -8.26 12.11 5.27
N ALA A 163 -8.61 11.73 4.05
CA ALA A 163 -7.64 11.35 3.03
C ALA A 163 -6.93 12.55 2.36
N THR A 164 -7.05 13.77 2.88
CA THR A 164 -6.59 15.00 2.19
C THR A 164 -5.13 15.37 2.47
N ASP A 165 -4.44 14.67 3.36
CA ASP A 165 -3.07 14.99 3.74
C ASP A 165 -2.13 13.79 3.76
N ASP A 166 -2.57 12.64 3.26
CA ASP A 166 -1.77 11.43 3.20
C ASP A 166 -0.58 11.62 2.24
N GLN A 167 0.55 11.03 2.62
CA GLN A 167 1.76 11.03 1.80
C GLN A 167 1.92 9.68 1.12
N LEU A 168 2.13 9.68 -0.19
CA LEU A 168 2.38 8.46 -0.98
C LEU A 168 3.80 8.51 -1.53
N LEU A 169 4.64 7.54 -1.13
CA LEU A 169 6.00 7.39 -1.61
C LEU A 169 6.02 6.39 -2.78
N TYR A 170 6.51 6.84 -3.92
CA TYR A 170 6.70 6.04 -5.12
C TYR A 170 8.18 5.81 -5.40
N ARG A 171 8.47 4.66 -5.98
CA ARG A 171 9.74 4.30 -6.59
C ARG A 171 9.50 4.04 -8.08
N LEU A 172 10.36 4.61 -8.91
CA LEU A 172 10.48 4.27 -10.31
C LEU A 172 11.73 3.42 -10.50
N ASP A 173 11.64 2.43 -11.37
CA ASP A 173 12.78 1.66 -11.83
C ASP A 173 12.82 1.59 -13.35
N ALA A 174 14.01 1.39 -13.89
CA ALA A 174 14.25 1.24 -15.31
C ALA A 174 15.30 0.14 -15.53
N THR A 175 15.03 -0.76 -16.48
CA THR A 175 15.93 -1.84 -16.87
C THR A 175 16.10 -1.84 -18.39
N VAL A 176 17.35 -1.93 -18.85
CA VAL A 176 17.66 -2.19 -20.26
C VAL A 176 17.80 -3.69 -20.46
N GLU A 177 16.84 -4.32 -21.11
CA GLU A 177 16.76 -5.77 -21.21
C GLU A 177 17.93 -6.38 -21.98
N SER A 178 18.41 -7.52 -21.49
CA SER A 178 19.49 -8.28 -22.13
C SER A 178 18.99 -9.35 -23.11
N THR A 179 17.67 -9.56 -23.16
CA THR A 179 17.00 -10.56 -23.99
C THR A 179 15.75 -9.98 -24.63
N SER A 180 15.41 -10.44 -25.84
CA SER A 180 14.18 -10.07 -26.54
C SER A 180 13.25 -11.26 -26.64
N ALA A 181 11.96 -11.08 -26.31
CA ALA A 181 10.93 -12.08 -26.62
C ALA A 181 10.64 -12.17 -28.14
N ASN A 182 10.99 -11.12 -28.89
CA ASN A 182 10.86 -11.07 -30.35
C ASN A 182 12.22 -11.31 -31.02
N GLY A 183 12.36 -12.46 -31.70
CA GLY A 183 13.58 -12.85 -32.40
C GLY A 183 13.96 -11.97 -33.61
N GLY A 184 13.14 -10.98 -33.97
CA GLY A 184 13.48 -9.95 -34.96
C GLY A 184 14.41 -8.85 -34.43
N PHE A 185 14.52 -8.72 -33.10
CA PHE A 185 15.38 -7.71 -32.45
C PHE A 185 16.52 -8.35 -31.68
N GLN A 186 17.68 -7.73 -31.81
CA GLN A 186 18.83 -7.95 -30.94
C GLN A 186 18.85 -6.83 -29.90
N PRO A 187 18.79 -7.14 -28.60
CA PRO A 187 18.94 -6.13 -27.57
C PRO A 187 20.24 -5.33 -27.73
N ALA A 188 20.16 -4.01 -27.56
CA ALA A 188 21.29 -3.08 -27.60
C ALA A 188 21.30 -2.13 -26.39
N ALA A 189 22.41 -1.39 -26.21
CA ALA A 189 22.52 -0.39 -25.16
C ALA A 189 21.60 0.82 -25.42
N LEU A 190 21.15 1.45 -24.34
CA LEU A 190 20.28 2.64 -24.37
C LEU A 190 21.14 3.90 -24.26
N GLU A 191 21.05 4.77 -25.27
CA GLU A 191 21.57 6.13 -25.21
C GLU A 191 20.45 7.14 -24.94
N GLY A 192 20.80 8.40 -24.67
CA GLY A 192 19.81 9.43 -24.40
C GLY A 192 19.17 9.97 -25.66
N THR A 193 17.99 10.57 -25.52
CA THR A 193 17.37 11.41 -26.55
C THR A 193 17.56 12.89 -26.24
N ASN A 194 17.22 13.77 -27.18
CA ASN A 194 17.31 15.23 -26.98
C ASN A 194 16.25 15.71 -25.98
N ILE A 195 16.68 16.11 -24.79
CA ILE A 195 15.84 16.65 -23.71
C ILE A 195 16.42 17.97 -23.23
N SER A 196 15.57 18.97 -22.99
CA SER A 196 16.02 20.26 -22.48
C SER A 196 15.95 20.30 -20.95
N VAL A 197 17.12 20.43 -20.31
CA VAL A 197 17.26 20.59 -18.86
C VAL A 197 17.91 21.94 -18.58
N ASP A 198 17.31 22.72 -17.68
CA ASP A 198 17.77 24.07 -17.30
C ASP A 198 17.94 25.01 -18.52
N GLY A 199 17.04 24.87 -19.50
CA GLY A 199 17.05 25.64 -20.74
C GLY A 199 18.14 25.24 -21.74
N THR A 200 18.87 24.15 -21.48
CA THR A 200 19.94 23.63 -22.34
C THR A 200 19.53 22.27 -22.92
N PRO A 201 19.47 22.10 -24.25
CA PRO A 201 19.31 20.78 -24.85
C PRO A 201 20.53 19.90 -24.56
N GLY A 202 20.29 18.65 -24.17
CA GLY A 202 21.31 17.63 -24.00
C GLY A 202 20.77 16.24 -24.31
N THR A 203 21.62 15.22 -24.19
CA THR A 203 21.31 13.84 -24.56
C THR A 203 21.10 13.00 -23.31
N TYR A 204 19.83 12.83 -22.93
CA TYR A 204 19.42 12.25 -21.65
C TYR A 204 18.52 11.03 -21.84
N VAL A 205 18.70 10.01 -21.01
CA VAL A 205 17.61 9.06 -20.71
C VAL A 205 16.73 9.72 -19.66
N LEU A 206 15.41 9.70 -19.83
CA LEU A 206 14.43 10.29 -18.91
C LEU A 206 13.46 9.23 -18.41
N ILE A 207 13.35 9.11 -17.09
CA ILE A 207 12.29 8.35 -16.41
C ILE A 207 11.44 9.37 -15.66
N SER A 208 10.13 9.40 -15.91
CA SER A 208 9.27 10.48 -15.40
C SER A 208 7.85 10.04 -15.10
N ASP A 209 7.13 10.89 -14.38
CA ASP A 209 5.76 10.68 -13.95
C ASP A 209 4.99 11.99 -14.01
N ALA A 210 3.73 11.95 -14.45
CA ALA A 210 2.83 13.05 -14.21
C ALA A 210 2.44 13.10 -12.73
N VAL A 211 2.36 14.30 -12.15
CA VAL A 211 1.85 14.43 -10.79
C VAL A 211 0.40 13.97 -10.78
N PRO A 212 0.04 12.92 -10.00
CA PRO A 212 -1.27 12.30 -10.07
C PRO A 212 -2.39 13.28 -9.75
N VAL A 213 -3.53 13.15 -10.44
CA VAL A 213 -4.73 13.96 -10.15
C VAL A 213 -5.14 13.79 -8.69
N GLY A 214 -5.54 14.89 -8.04
CA GLY A 214 -5.90 14.87 -6.63
C GLY A 214 -4.69 14.89 -5.67
N THR A 215 -3.47 15.01 -6.19
CA THR A 215 -2.26 15.12 -5.39
C THR A 215 -1.42 16.34 -5.79
N VAL A 216 -0.42 16.66 -4.98
CA VAL A 216 0.66 17.61 -5.29
C VAL A 216 2.00 17.00 -4.90
N ILE A 217 3.10 17.45 -5.49
CA ILE A 217 4.44 17.04 -5.03
C ILE A 217 4.66 17.48 -3.57
N ASP A 218 5.20 16.57 -2.77
CA ASP A 218 5.66 16.89 -1.42
C ASP A 218 6.96 17.70 -1.49
N SER A 219 6.84 19.03 -1.41
CA SER A 219 7.99 19.94 -1.39
C SER A 219 8.87 19.84 -0.14
N ALA A 220 8.55 18.99 0.83
CA ALA A 220 9.42 18.69 1.98
C ALA A 220 10.23 17.39 1.78
N PHE A 221 9.96 16.63 0.72
CA PHE A 221 10.73 15.42 0.41
C PHE A 221 12.04 15.77 -0.31
N ASP A 222 13.17 15.33 0.26
CA ASP A 222 14.48 15.47 -0.38
C ASP A 222 14.62 14.42 -1.49
N ILE A 223 14.35 14.83 -2.72
CA ILE A 223 14.41 13.95 -3.88
C ILE A 223 15.84 13.56 -4.27
N ASN A 224 16.86 14.25 -3.76
CA ASN A 224 18.26 14.02 -4.12
C ASN A 224 19.00 13.15 -3.09
N ALA A 225 18.36 12.76 -1.98
CA ALA A 225 19.02 12.12 -0.85
C ALA A 225 19.76 10.82 -1.23
N ASN A 226 19.16 9.98 -2.08
CA ASN A 226 19.67 8.65 -2.43
C ASN A 226 19.47 8.33 -3.92
N LEU A 227 19.90 9.23 -4.82
CA LEU A 227 19.85 8.95 -6.26
C LEU A 227 20.92 7.92 -6.68
N PRO A 228 20.62 7.02 -7.63
CA PRO A 228 21.64 6.20 -8.27
C PRO A 228 22.69 7.06 -8.98
N ALA A 229 23.93 6.57 -9.07
CA ALA A 229 25.03 7.32 -9.66
C ALA A 229 24.72 7.73 -11.12
N GLY A 230 24.99 9.00 -11.45
CA GLY A 230 24.78 9.56 -12.79
C GLY A 230 23.36 10.10 -13.04
N TRP A 231 22.41 9.84 -12.14
CA TRP A 231 21.05 10.37 -12.23
C TRP A 231 20.89 11.72 -11.53
N VAL A 232 20.04 12.57 -12.10
CA VAL A 232 19.68 13.87 -11.55
C VAL A 232 18.16 13.99 -11.52
N ALA A 233 17.60 14.38 -10.38
CA ALA A 233 16.17 14.67 -10.28
C ALA A 233 15.81 15.98 -11.00
N VAL A 234 14.71 15.96 -11.74
CA VAL A 234 14.18 17.08 -12.51
C VAL A 234 12.67 17.22 -12.30
N TYR A 235 12.14 18.40 -12.61
CA TYR A 235 10.71 18.64 -12.65
C TYR A 235 10.36 19.59 -13.80
N THR A 236 9.08 19.62 -14.17
CA THR A 236 8.56 20.66 -15.06
C THR A 236 7.25 21.23 -14.52
N THR A 237 6.92 22.44 -14.99
CA THR A 237 5.63 23.09 -14.75
C THR A 237 4.84 23.28 -16.05
N ASP A 238 5.38 22.77 -17.17
CA ASP A 238 4.67 22.76 -18.44
C ASP A 238 3.38 21.93 -18.30
N PRO A 239 2.27 22.29 -18.97
CA PRO A 239 1.03 21.52 -18.90
C PRO A 239 1.27 20.06 -19.30
N THR A 240 0.57 19.11 -18.68
CA THR A 240 0.70 17.68 -18.98
C THR A 240 0.36 17.32 -20.44
N THR A 241 -0.40 18.17 -21.15
CA THR A 241 -0.59 18.06 -22.60
C THR A 241 0.70 18.25 -23.42
N THR A 242 1.80 18.68 -22.79
CA THR A 242 3.15 18.72 -23.37
C THR A 242 3.84 17.38 -23.10
N PRO A 243 4.20 16.62 -24.13
CA PRO A 243 4.88 15.34 -23.98
C PRO A 243 6.21 15.48 -23.24
N ALA A 244 6.50 14.54 -22.35
CA ALA A 244 7.66 14.59 -21.45
C ALA A 244 9.02 14.82 -22.17
N PRO A 245 9.33 14.21 -23.33
CA PRO A 245 10.59 14.48 -24.05
C PRO A 245 10.73 15.92 -24.56
N THR A 246 9.61 16.61 -24.76
CA THR A 246 9.57 17.97 -25.32
C THR A 246 9.32 19.06 -24.28
N ALA A 247 9.04 18.66 -23.04
CA ALA A 247 8.85 19.58 -21.93
C ALA A 247 10.18 20.26 -21.54
N THR A 248 10.06 21.44 -20.93
CA THR A 248 11.20 22.16 -20.36
C THR A 248 11.43 21.69 -18.94
N TRP A 249 12.51 20.93 -18.72
CA TRP A 249 12.85 20.40 -17.41
C TRP A 249 13.76 21.36 -16.65
N THR A 250 13.59 21.40 -15.33
CA THR A 250 14.44 22.13 -14.38
C THR A 250 15.06 21.13 -13.42
N SER A 251 16.36 21.23 -13.17
CA SER A 251 17.03 20.37 -12.19
C SER A 251 16.61 20.74 -10.77
N ALA A 252 16.31 19.74 -9.94
CA ALA A 252 15.97 19.95 -8.53
C ALA A 252 17.15 20.57 -7.76
N ALA A 253 18.39 20.25 -8.15
CA ALA A 253 19.60 20.83 -7.54
C ALA A 253 19.67 22.37 -7.66
N ALA A 254 19.03 22.97 -8.67
CA ALA A 254 19.07 24.42 -8.90
C ALA A 254 18.21 25.23 -7.91
N VAL A 255 17.24 24.61 -7.23
CA VAL A 255 16.19 25.33 -6.46
C VAL A 255 16.21 24.99 -4.96
N ALA A 256 17.29 24.35 -4.48
CA ALA A 256 17.36 23.54 -3.25
C ALA A 256 16.72 22.15 -3.47
N PRO A 257 17.06 21.09 -2.72
CA PRO A 257 16.82 19.70 -3.13
C PRO A 257 15.34 19.26 -3.12
N PHE A 258 14.41 20.22 -3.14
CA PHE A 258 12.97 20.06 -3.08
C PHE A 258 12.34 20.51 -4.38
N ILE A 259 11.33 19.78 -4.84
CA ILE A 259 10.53 20.14 -6.01
C ILE A 259 9.33 20.97 -5.54
N PRO A 260 8.97 22.07 -6.24
CA PRO A 260 7.79 22.84 -5.88
C PRO A 260 6.51 22.02 -6.06
N ASN A 261 5.54 22.23 -5.17
CA ASN A 261 4.22 21.59 -5.25
C ASN A 261 3.37 22.02 -6.47
N THR A 262 3.87 22.95 -7.29
CA THR A 262 3.28 23.39 -8.56
C THR A 262 3.83 22.63 -9.77
N ALA A 263 4.79 21.72 -9.57
CA ALA A 263 5.25 20.84 -10.62
C ALA A 263 4.09 20.00 -11.16
N THR A 264 4.03 19.87 -12.48
CA THR A 264 3.06 19.04 -13.20
C THR A 264 3.63 17.66 -13.51
N ARG A 265 4.96 17.54 -13.54
CA ARG A 265 5.69 16.27 -13.66
C ARG A 265 6.95 16.29 -12.81
N VAL A 266 7.33 15.10 -12.36
CA VAL A 266 8.62 14.81 -11.73
C VAL A 266 9.35 13.79 -12.59
N GLY A 267 10.67 13.83 -12.61
CA GLY A 267 11.45 12.85 -13.32
C GLY A 267 12.90 12.81 -12.90
N PHE A 268 13.65 11.96 -13.58
CA PHE A 268 15.05 11.71 -13.36
C PHE A 268 15.73 11.59 -14.72
N VAL A 269 16.83 12.31 -14.90
CA VAL A 269 17.61 12.29 -16.14
C VAL A 269 18.97 11.66 -15.90
N TYR A 270 19.43 10.87 -16.87
CA TYR A 270 20.77 10.32 -16.93
C TYR A 270 21.51 10.88 -18.15
N ASP A 271 22.54 11.69 -17.91
CA ASP A 271 23.34 12.31 -18.97
C ASP A 271 24.28 11.27 -19.61
N THR A 272 23.92 10.81 -20.81
CA THR A 272 24.69 9.76 -21.48
C THR A 272 25.99 10.26 -22.10
N VAL A 273 26.14 11.57 -22.30
CA VAL A 273 27.39 12.18 -22.76
C VAL A 273 28.40 12.25 -21.61
N ALA A 274 27.94 12.59 -20.40
CA ALA A 274 28.80 12.67 -19.22
C ALA A 274 29.11 11.30 -18.61
N ASN A 275 28.14 10.38 -18.60
CA ASN A 275 28.24 9.11 -17.87
C ASN A 275 28.43 7.87 -18.76
N GLY A 276 28.27 8.00 -20.09
CA GLY A 276 28.23 6.89 -21.03
C GLY A 276 26.80 6.37 -21.24
N VAL A 277 26.63 5.40 -22.14
CA VAL A 277 25.33 4.76 -22.40
C VAL A 277 24.96 3.77 -21.29
N ILE A 278 23.67 3.52 -21.09
CA ILE A 278 23.21 2.46 -20.18
C ILE A 278 23.37 1.11 -20.89
N PRO A 279 24.20 0.18 -20.38
CA PRO A 279 24.49 -1.07 -21.05
C PRO A 279 23.32 -2.06 -20.93
N LEU A 280 23.38 -3.14 -21.72
CA LEU A 280 22.50 -4.31 -21.56
C LEU A 280 22.54 -4.87 -20.14
N GLY A 281 21.37 -5.15 -19.58
CA GLY A 281 21.21 -5.56 -18.18
C GLY A 281 21.46 -4.44 -17.17
N GLY A 282 21.69 -3.21 -17.62
CA GLY A 282 21.75 -2.04 -16.74
C GLY A 282 20.38 -1.79 -16.13
N SER A 283 20.31 -1.64 -14.82
CA SER A 283 19.06 -1.42 -14.09
C SER A 283 19.25 -0.44 -12.94
N THR A 284 18.22 0.33 -12.63
CA THR A 284 18.13 1.10 -11.38
C THR A 284 17.54 0.28 -10.23
N GLN A 285 17.01 -0.92 -10.51
CA GLN A 285 16.41 -1.79 -9.52
C GLN A 285 17.46 -2.33 -8.54
N THR A 286 17.12 -2.34 -7.25
CA THR A 286 17.94 -2.98 -6.20
C THR A 286 17.23 -4.23 -5.71
N ALA A 287 17.98 -5.32 -5.51
CA ALA A 287 17.41 -6.65 -5.22
C ALA A 287 16.62 -6.74 -3.90
N THR A 288 16.78 -5.77 -2.99
CA THR A 288 16.07 -5.72 -1.70
C THR A 288 15.85 -4.26 -1.29
N PRO A 289 14.78 -3.58 -1.75
CA PRO A 289 14.56 -2.18 -1.45
C PRO A 289 14.47 -1.93 0.07
N ASP A 290 15.53 -1.40 0.68
CA ASP A 290 15.37 -0.66 1.93
C ASP A 290 14.80 0.72 1.54
N LEU A 291 13.51 0.91 1.81
CA LEU A 291 12.56 1.87 1.22
C LEU A 291 13.06 3.32 1.07
N LEU A 292 14.14 3.71 1.76
CA LEU A 292 14.81 5.00 1.61
C LEU A 292 16.34 4.94 1.69
N ASN A 293 16.98 3.84 2.12
CA ASN A 293 18.44 3.80 2.30
C ASN A 293 19.19 3.25 1.07
N ASP A 294 18.46 2.59 0.16
CA ASP A 294 19.02 2.15 -1.10
C ASP A 294 18.98 3.26 -2.15
N PRO A 295 19.95 3.33 -3.08
CA PRO A 295 19.85 4.20 -4.23
C PRO A 295 18.61 3.86 -5.08
N GLY A 296 17.83 4.86 -5.44
CA GLY A 296 16.63 4.68 -6.25
C GLY A 296 16.01 6.00 -6.73
N LEU A 297 15.09 5.88 -7.68
CA LEU A 297 14.38 7.03 -8.25
C LEU A 297 13.07 7.23 -7.49
N PHE A 298 13.14 7.93 -6.35
CA PHE A 298 12.00 8.10 -5.44
C PHE A 298 11.35 9.46 -5.59
N PHE A 299 10.03 9.53 -5.50
CA PHE A 299 9.32 10.79 -5.32
C PHE A 299 8.13 10.59 -4.39
N ARG A 300 7.68 11.68 -3.76
CA ARG A 300 6.56 11.66 -2.82
C ARG A 300 5.53 12.71 -3.18
N VAL A 301 4.26 12.34 -3.05
CA VAL A 301 3.11 13.24 -3.27
C VAL A 301 2.25 13.32 -2.02
N ILE A 302 1.45 14.37 -1.91
CA ILE A 302 0.46 14.61 -0.86
C ILE A 302 -0.93 14.65 -1.50
N THR A 303 -1.90 13.95 -0.94
CA THR A 303 -3.28 13.81 -1.44
C THR A 303 -4.19 15.03 -1.24
N SER A 304 -3.60 16.24 -1.30
CA SER A 304 -4.27 17.53 -1.00
C SER A 304 -5.46 17.89 -1.88
N GLY A 305 -5.64 17.22 -3.02
CA GLY A 305 -6.78 17.41 -3.92
C GLY A 305 -7.85 16.33 -3.81
N LEU A 306 -7.69 15.31 -2.97
CA LEU A 306 -8.70 14.26 -2.77
C LEU A 306 -9.86 14.75 -1.89
N PRO A 307 -11.07 14.18 -2.06
CA PRO A 307 -12.15 14.33 -1.09
C PRO A 307 -11.71 13.84 0.29
N ALA A 308 -12.23 14.46 1.36
CA ALA A 308 -11.95 14.01 2.72
C ALA A 308 -12.38 12.54 2.97
N SER A 309 -13.35 12.02 2.21
CA SER A 309 -13.80 10.62 2.26
C SER A 309 -12.87 9.63 1.57
N GLY A 310 -11.81 10.09 0.90
CA GLY A 310 -10.94 9.26 0.07
C GLY A 310 -11.39 9.17 -1.39
N ASP A 311 -10.47 8.71 -2.23
CA ASP A 311 -10.63 8.36 -3.64
C ASP A 311 -9.41 7.53 -4.10
N SER A 312 -9.38 7.16 -5.38
CA SER A 312 -8.22 6.58 -6.05
C SER A 312 -7.20 7.65 -6.46
N VAL A 313 -5.92 7.32 -6.32
CA VAL A 313 -4.80 8.02 -6.94
C VAL A 313 -4.23 7.08 -8.00
N ASN A 314 -4.35 7.48 -9.26
CA ASN A 314 -3.91 6.70 -10.42
C ASN A 314 -2.75 7.41 -11.09
N ASN A 315 -1.71 6.66 -11.46
CA ASN A 315 -0.54 7.24 -12.09
C ASN A 315 0.26 6.20 -12.89
N ILE A 316 0.98 6.68 -13.90
CA ILE A 316 1.78 5.88 -14.81
C ILE A 316 3.12 6.57 -15.05
N ALA A 317 4.21 5.81 -14.96
CA ALA A 317 5.54 6.33 -15.26
C ALA A 317 5.89 6.07 -16.73
N GLN A 318 6.69 6.95 -17.31
CA GLN A 318 7.18 6.85 -18.68
C GLN A 318 8.71 6.88 -18.71
N GLY A 319 9.30 6.09 -19.61
CA GLY A 319 10.72 6.07 -19.89
C GLY A 319 11.04 6.43 -21.33
N PHE A 320 12.13 7.16 -21.55
CA PHE A 320 12.55 7.64 -22.86
C PHE A 320 14.07 7.55 -23.05
N GLY A 321 14.47 7.16 -24.26
CA GLY A 321 15.86 7.18 -24.72
C GLY A 321 15.95 6.89 -26.22
N GLU A 322 17.12 6.47 -26.70
CA GLU A 322 17.34 6.04 -28.09
C GLU A 322 18.21 4.77 -28.11
N THR A 323 18.09 3.98 -29.17
CA THR A 323 18.99 2.86 -29.37
C THR A 323 20.38 3.36 -29.77
N GLN A 324 21.42 2.87 -29.09
CA GLN A 324 22.78 3.31 -29.37
C GLN A 324 23.18 3.16 -30.85
N ASN A 325 23.63 4.27 -31.46
CA ASN A 325 24.05 4.36 -32.86
C ASN A 325 22.92 4.08 -33.87
N ASP A 326 21.66 4.24 -33.48
CA ASP A 326 20.56 4.15 -34.43
C ASP A 326 20.62 5.34 -35.40
N PRO A 327 20.84 5.14 -36.71
CA PRO A 327 20.89 6.23 -37.67
C PRO A 327 19.59 7.03 -37.79
N THR A 328 18.46 6.51 -37.28
CA THR A 328 17.18 7.22 -37.29
C THR A 328 16.91 8.05 -36.04
N ASN A 329 17.72 7.92 -34.98
CA ASN A 329 17.51 8.60 -33.68
C ASN A 329 16.06 8.46 -33.19
N GLU A 330 15.56 7.23 -33.23
CA GLU A 330 14.18 6.94 -32.89
C GLU A 330 14.03 6.82 -31.38
N ILE A 331 13.03 7.53 -30.84
CA ILE A 331 12.75 7.52 -29.40
C ILE A 331 12.24 6.13 -29.02
N ILE A 332 12.99 5.47 -28.16
CA ILE A 332 12.53 4.30 -27.41
C ILE A 332 11.68 4.79 -26.25
N TYR A 333 10.55 4.11 -26.03
CA TYR A 333 9.50 4.53 -25.13
C TYR A 333 8.87 3.34 -24.44
N ASP A 334 8.63 3.48 -23.14
CA ASP A 334 7.95 2.48 -22.32
C ASP A 334 7.08 3.15 -21.24
N GLU A 335 6.00 2.48 -20.84
CA GLU A 335 5.15 2.84 -19.72
C GLU A 335 5.16 1.76 -18.65
N SER A 336 5.16 2.19 -17.37
CA SER A 336 5.06 1.25 -16.27
C SER A 336 3.71 0.56 -16.21
N GLY A 337 3.67 -0.63 -15.60
CA GLY A 337 2.44 -1.35 -15.27
C GLY A 337 2.54 -2.83 -15.64
N ASP A 338 3.46 -3.19 -16.53
CA ASP A 338 3.79 -4.56 -16.87
C ASP A 338 5.32 -4.81 -16.96
N GLN A 339 5.71 -5.96 -17.50
CA GLN A 339 7.11 -6.39 -17.67
C GLN A 339 7.52 -6.45 -19.14
N LYS A 340 6.78 -5.79 -20.03
CA LYS A 340 6.97 -5.88 -21.47
C LYS A 340 7.73 -4.65 -21.96
N PRO A 341 8.99 -4.80 -22.40
CA PRO A 341 9.79 -3.64 -22.77
C PRO A 341 9.24 -2.92 -24.00
N ASN A 342 9.37 -1.60 -23.96
CA ASN A 342 9.00 -0.62 -24.96
C ASN A 342 7.51 -0.64 -25.41
N ASN A 343 6.61 -1.10 -24.53
CA ASN A 343 5.21 -1.39 -24.86
C ASN A 343 5.03 -2.21 -26.16
N PHE A 344 5.97 -3.12 -26.49
CA PHE A 344 6.06 -3.73 -27.83
C PHE A 344 5.14 -4.92 -28.10
N ASN A 345 4.56 -5.53 -27.07
CA ASN A 345 3.80 -6.78 -27.21
C ASN A 345 2.62 -6.85 -26.25
N ASP A 346 2.12 -5.69 -25.88
CA ASP A 346 1.10 -5.51 -24.87
C ASP A 346 -0.23 -6.03 -25.42
N ASP A 347 -0.52 -5.72 -26.69
CA ASP A 347 -1.75 -6.10 -27.40
C ASP A 347 -1.65 -7.36 -28.30
N ASN A 348 -0.57 -8.15 -28.15
CA ASN A 348 -0.23 -9.27 -29.04
C ASN A 348 -0.04 -8.90 -30.53
N THR A 349 0.09 -7.62 -30.88
CA THR A 349 0.53 -7.23 -32.21
C THR A 349 2.06 -7.21 -32.28
N PRO A 350 2.67 -7.68 -33.38
CA PRO A 350 4.10 -7.50 -33.58
C PRO A 350 4.40 -5.99 -33.58
N PRO A 351 5.49 -5.55 -32.92
CA PRO A 351 5.82 -4.13 -32.81
C PRO A 351 6.01 -3.50 -34.19
N ASP A 352 5.91 -2.17 -34.24
CA ASP A 352 6.28 -1.43 -35.43
C ASP A 352 7.68 -1.89 -35.90
N PRO A 353 7.91 -2.13 -37.21
CA PRO A 353 9.24 -2.49 -37.74
C PRO A 353 10.36 -1.55 -37.31
N THR A 354 9.99 -0.34 -36.88
CA THR A 354 10.88 0.68 -36.39
C THR A 354 11.35 0.44 -34.95
N GLY A 355 10.60 -0.31 -34.14
CA GLY A 355 10.95 -0.53 -32.74
C GLY A 355 10.65 0.70 -31.88
N SER A 356 9.57 1.42 -32.17
CA SER A 356 8.93 2.34 -31.23
C SER A 356 7.47 2.51 -31.60
N ASN A 357 6.59 2.55 -30.61
CA ASN A 357 5.18 2.91 -30.78
C ASN A 357 4.87 4.32 -30.27
N PHE A 358 5.89 5.10 -29.89
CA PHE A 358 5.70 6.40 -29.26
C PHE A 358 4.98 7.40 -30.17
N ASN A 359 3.83 7.88 -29.69
CA ASN A 359 3.02 8.89 -30.32
C ASN A 359 2.78 10.06 -29.35
N PRO A 360 3.50 11.19 -29.50
CA PRO A 360 3.39 12.33 -28.59
C PRO A 360 2.00 12.99 -28.54
N ALA A 361 1.06 12.62 -29.42
CA ALA A 361 -0.31 13.13 -29.37
C ALA A 361 -1.21 12.38 -28.37
N ILE A 362 -0.85 11.15 -27.98
CA ILE A 362 -1.66 10.28 -27.11
C ILE A 362 -0.86 9.68 -25.95
N ASP A 363 0.46 9.63 -26.04
CA ASP A 363 1.35 9.09 -25.02
C ASP A 363 1.86 10.23 -24.13
N ASP A 364 0.92 10.86 -23.43
CA ASP A 364 1.22 11.98 -22.55
C ASP A 364 1.62 11.54 -21.13
N GLY A 365 1.50 10.27 -20.76
CA GLY A 365 1.88 9.78 -19.43
C GLY A 365 1.03 10.35 -18.31
N VAL A 366 -0.20 10.76 -18.63
CA VAL A 366 -1.25 11.04 -17.65
C VAL A 366 -2.12 9.79 -17.56
N ALA A 367 -2.18 9.20 -16.37
CA ALA A 367 -3.00 8.02 -16.11
C ALA A 367 -4.47 8.21 -16.52
N ASP A 368 -4.95 7.35 -17.41
CA ASP A 368 -6.36 7.18 -17.75
C ASP A 368 -6.76 5.69 -17.60
N PRO A 369 -7.24 5.27 -16.41
CA PRO A 369 -7.52 3.87 -16.14
C PRO A 369 -8.55 3.24 -17.08
N ALA A 370 -9.37 4.07 -17.73
CA ALA A 370 -10.37 3.61 -18.69
C ALA A 370 -9.74 3.24 -20.05
N THR A 371 -8.60 3.85 -20.39
CA THR A 371 -7.88 3.66 -21.65
C THR A 371 -6.66 2.76 -21.48
N ASP A 372 -5.88 2.98 -20.42
CA ASP A 372 -4.58 2.35 -20.20
C ASP A 372 -4.72 1.00 -19.47
N GLY A 373 -5.82 0.79 -18.75
CA GLY A 373 -5.99 -0.34 -17.85
C GLY A 373 -5.45 -0.04 -16.47
N THR A 374 -5.33 -1.07 -15.61
CA THR A 374 -4.97 -0.88 -14.20
C THR A 374 -4.09 -2.00 -13.68
N ASP A 375 -3.05 -1.63 -12.93
CA ASP A 375 -2.30 -2.46 -12.00
C ASP A 375 -2.66 -2.07 -10.54
N PRO A 376 -3.75 -2.62 -9.98
CA PRO A 376 -4.09 -2.42 -8.56
C PRO A 376 -3.22 -3.28 -7.62
N GLY A 377 -2.48 -4.25 -8.16
CA GLY A 377 -1.57 -5.12 -7.41
C GLY A 377 -0.31 -4.37 -6.98
N ASN A 378 0.03 -3.30 -7.70
CA ASN A 378 1.24 -2.52 -7.48
C ASN A 378 2.49 -3.42 -7.56
N ASP A 379 2.49 -4.29 -8.56
CA ASP A 379 3.49 -5.32 -8.80
C ASP A 379 3.95 -5.39 -10.26
N ASN A 380 3.51 -4.46 -11.11
CA ASN A 380 3.83 -4.40 -12.53
C ASN A 380 3.45 -5.71 -13.25
N THR A 381 2.30 -6.29 -12.88
CA THR A 381 1.74 -7.49 -13.54
C THR A 381 0.47 -7.20 -14.34
N GLY A 382 0.26 -5.93 -14.68
CA GLY A 382 -0.80 -5.47 -15.55
C GLY A 382 -0.86 -6.26 -16.85
N THR A 383 -2.07 -6.37 -17.39
CA THR A 383 -2.30 -7.01 -18.69
C THR A 383 -3.20 -6.12 -19.54
N GLY A 384 -2.64 -5.57 -20.60
CA GLY A 384 -3.25 -4.54 -21.40
C GLY A 384 -2.39 -4.26 -22.64
N PRO A 385 -2.84 -3.36 -23.53
CA PRO A 385 -2.17 -3.01 -24.78
C PRO A 385 -1.12 -1.89 -24.64
N LYS A 386 -0.90 -1.39 -23.42
CA LYS A 386 0.07 -0.38 -23.01
C LYS A 386 0.53 -0.75 -21.59
N GLY A 387 1.37 0.08 -20.97
CA GLY A 387 1.51 0.06 -19.52
C GLY A 387 0.20 0.37 -18.81
N GLU A 388 0.01 -0.21 -17.63
CA GLU A 388 -1.18 -0.06 -16.80
C GLU A 388 -0.99 0.90 -15.63
N ASP A 389 -2.05 1.65 -15.34
CA ASP A 389 -2.05 2.60 -14.23
C ASP A 389 -1.88 1.92 -12.89
N ASN A 390 -0.91 2.40 -12.11
CA ASN A 390 -0.82 2.04 -10.71
C ASN A 390 -1.99 2.69 -9.95
N VAL A 391 -2.85 1.87 -9.33
CA VAL A 391 -4.05 2.34 -8.65
C VAL A 391 -3.88 2.24 -7.13
N VAL A 392 -3.84 3.39 -6.46
CA VAL A 392 -3.78 3.46 -4.99
C VAL A 392 -5.11 3.97 -4.45
N VAL A 393 -5.84 3.11 -3.74
CA VAL A 393 -7.07 3.51 -3.05
C VAL A 393 -6.73 4.13 -1.70
N VAL A 394 -6.96 5.44 -1.56
CA VAL A 394 -6.76 6.19 -0.32
C VAL A 394 -8.10 6.35 0.36
N THR A 395 -8.26 5.76 1.55
CA THR A 395 -9.49 5.87 2.34
C THR A 395 -9.18 6.32 3.76
N PRO A 396 -10.00 7.20 4.35
CA PRO A 396 -9.91 7.52 5.77
C PRO A 396 -10.06 6.25 6.59
N VAL A 397 -9.08 5.99 7.43
CA VAL A 397 -9.18 4.93 8.42
C VAL A 397 -9.93 5.52 9.60
N ALA A 398 -11.25 5.27 9.65
CA ALA A 398 -12.08 5.65 10.79
C ALA A 398 -11.31 5.29 12.07
N PRO A 399 -10.90 6.29 12.87
CA PRO A 399 -9.95 6.01 13.91
C PRO A 399 -10.68 5.12 14.91
N PRO A 400 -10.13 3.95 15.32
CA PRO A 400 -10.88 2.92 16.03
C PRO A 400 -11.66 3.55 17.18
N SER A 401 -12.97 3.33 17.28
CA SER A 401 -13.76 3.80 18.42
C SER A 401 -13.35 2.99 19.65
N LEU A 402 -12.20 3.32 20.24
CA LEU A 402 -11.81 2.82 21.55
C LEU A 402 -12.70 3.55 22.57
N GLY A 403 -13.91 3.03 22.77
CA GLY A 403 -14.75 3.49 23.88
C GLY A 403 -14.14 2.95 25.16
N LEU A 404 -13.78 3.81 26.10
CA LEU A 404 -13.58 3.41 27.50
C LEU A 404 -14.92 3.61 28.22
N PHE A 405 -15.21 2.72 29.14
CA PHE A 405 -16.32 2.85 30.07
C PHE A 405 -15.77 3.41 31.39
N ASN A 406 -16.43 4.40 31.98
CA ASN A 406 -16.05 5.00 33.25
C ASN A 406 -17.32 5.21 34.07
N GLY A 407 -17.41 4.58 35.24
CA GLY A 407 -18.64 4.46 36.01
C GLY A 407 -18.40 4.19 37.49
N PRO A 408 -19.47 3.92 38.27
CA PRO A 408 -19.39 3.54 39.68
C PRO A 408 -18.46 2.36 39.96
N ASP A 409 -18.08 2.22 41.23
CA ASP A 409 -17.32 1.07 41.74
C ASP A 409 -17.85 -0.28 41.24
N GLN A 410 -16.96 -1.02 40.58
CA GLN A 410 -17.20 -2.31 39.93
C GLN A 410 -18.29 -2.31 38.84
N ALA A 411 -18.79 -1.15 38.42
CA ALA A 411 -19.87 -1.02 37.45
C ALA A 411 -19.55 0.06 36.39
N PRO A 412 -18.43 -0.04 35.66
CA PRO A 412 -18.00 0.98 34.69
C PRO A 412 -18.98 1.21 33.53
N GLN A 413 -19.88 0.25 33.28
CA GLN A 413 -20.89 0.26 32.21
C GLN A 413 -22.30 0.48 32.73
N ALA A 414 -22.46 0.96 33.98
CA ALA A 414 -23.80 1.17 34.49
C ALA A 414 -24.51 2.23 33.62
N ILE A 415 -25.83 2.06 33.53
CA ILE A 415 -26.70 2.96 32.76
C ILE A 415 -27.78 3.39 33.74
N GLY A 416 -27.90 4.69 33.92
CA GLY A 416 -28.87 5.29 34.81
C GLY A 416 -30.28 5.24 34.21
N PRO A 417 -31.27 5.81 34.90
CA PRO A 417 -32.68 5.72 34.49
C PRO A 417 -32.99 6.33 33.13
N THR A 418 -32.17 7.27 32.66
CA THR A 418 -32.41 8.07 31.46
C THR A 418 -31.28 7.96 30.44
N THR A 419 -30.02 7.84 30.88
CA THR A 419 -28.84 7.73 30.02
C THR A 419 -27.74 6.89 30.67
N ASP A 420 -26.70 6.54 29.89
CA ASP A 420 -25.42 5.97 30.37
C ASP A 420 -24.59 6.95 31.22
N GLN A 421 -25.15 8.13 31.49
CA GLN A 421 -24.53 9.25 32.15
C GLN A 421 -25.21 9.62 33.50
N ASP A 422 -26.24 8.87 33.91
CA ASP A 422 -27.01 9.10 35.15
C ASP A 422 -26.82 7.97 36.19
N ASP A 423 -25.77 7.17 36.05
CA ASP A 423 -25.53 5.91 36.78
C ASP A 423 -24.61 6.08 38.01
N PHE A 424 -24.06 7.27 38.25
CA PHE A 424 -23.16 7.54 39.38
C PHE A 424 -23.87 7.63 40.73
N THR A 425 -23.15 7.25 41.80
CA THR A 425 -23.66 7.29 43.17
C THR A 425 -23.55 8.72 43.72
N ASN A 426 -24.68 9.36 44.03
CA ASN A 426 -24.69 10.64 44.73
C ASN A 426 -24.28 10.45 46.20
N GLN A 427 -23.43 11.32 46.75
CA GLN A 427 -23.13 11.36 48.18
C GLN A 427 -23.69 12.63 48.81
N SER A 428 -23.99 12.56 50.10
CA SER A 428 -24.46 13.70 50.89
C SER A 428 -23.66 13.78 52.17
N THR A 429 -23.12 14.96 52.47
CA THR A 429 -22.40 15.21 53.71
C THR A 429 -23.30 15.96 54.70
N PRO A 430 -23.34 15.59 56.00
CA PRO A 430 -24.06 16.36 57.01
C PRO A 430 -23.34 17.69 57.30
N GLU A 431 -24.10 18.78 57.46
CA GLU A 431 -23.56 20.09 57.84
C GLU A 431 -23.08 20.09 59.31
N ASN A 432 -21.89 20.67 59.57
CA ASN A 432 -21.31 20.81 60.91
C ASN A 432 -20.90 22.27 61.22
N GLY A 433 -21.78 23.24 60.94
CA GLY A 433 -21.58 24.64 61.33
C GLY A 433 -20.47 25.39 60.60
N GLY A 434 -20.22 25.10 59.31
CA GLY A 434 -19.41 25.98 58.45
C GLY A 434 -18.52 25.33 57.38
N ASP A 435 -18.16 24.05 57.50
CA ASP A 435 -17.27 23.36 56.55
C ASP A 435 -17.76 21.92 56.29
N PRO A 436 -18.21 21.58 55.06
CA PRO A 436 -18.59 20.21 54.71
C PRO A 436 -17.38 19.28 54.80
N ALA A 437 -17.58 18.03 55.25
CA ALA A 437 -16.49 17.06 55.22
C ALA A 437 -16.18 16.66 53.77
N PRO A 438 -14.91 16.38 53.43
CA PRO A 438 -14.56 15.85 52.11
C PRO A 438 -15.27 14.52 51.86
N GLU A 439 -15.76 14.35 50.65
CA GLU A 439 -16.53 13.17 50.25
C GLU A 439 -15.75 12.32 49.25
N LEU A 440 -15.87 11.00 49.39
CA LEU A 440 -15.09 10.01 48.65
C LEU A 440 -15.97 9.21 47.67
N PHE A 441 -15.48 9.06 46.44
CA PHE A 441 -16.09 8.29 45.36
C PHE A 441 -15.14 7.20 44.91
N ASN A 442 -15.66 5.98 44.85
CA ASN A 442 -14.99 4.86 44.22
C ASN A 442 -15.56 4.70 42.81
N ASN A 443 -14.68 4.62 41.83
CA ASN A 443 -15.03 4.55 40.41
C ASN A 443 -14.19 3.47 39.74
N THR A 444 -14.69 2.98 38.62
CA THR A 444 -14.00 1.99 37.79
C THR A 444 -13.96 2.48 36.36
N VAL A 445 -12.82 2.31 35.69
CA VAL A 445 -12.68 2.47 34.24
C VAL A 445 -12.38 1.12 33.59
N ASN A 446 -12.96 0.87 32.43
CA ASN A 446 -12.90 -0.39 31.71
C ASN A 446 -12.60 -0.19 30.23
N ASN A 447 -11.73 -1.05 29.70
CA ASN A 447 -11.56 -1.27 28.28
C ASN A 447 -12.52 -2.40 27.86
N PRO A 448 -13.65 -2.13 27.20
CA PRO A 448 -14.62 -3.17 26.87
C PRO A 448 -14.09 -4.21 25.90
N PRO A 449 -14.61 -5.45 25.94
CA PRO A 449 -14.20 -6.52 25.03
C PRO A 449 -14.59 -6.25 23.56
N THR A 450 -15.41 -5.24 23.30
CA THR A 450 -15.77 -4.78 21.95
C THR A 450 -14.68 -3.95 21.29
N ASN A 451 -13.68 -3.48 22.04
CA ASN A 451 -12.50 -2.84 21.45
C ASN A 451 -11.62 -3.90 20.75
N SER A 452 -10.79 -3.47 19.80
CA SER A 452 -9.94 -4.39 19.02
C SER A 452 -8.54 -4.58 19.62
N SER A 453 -8.18 -3.83 20.66
CA SER A 453 -6.82 -3.82 21.24
C SER A 453 -6.81 -3.41 22.70
N GLN A 454 -5.70 -3.70 23.38
CA GLN A 454 -5.39 -3.11 24.67
C GLN A 454 -5.25 -1.58 24.54
N ILE A 455 -5.42 -0.90 25.67
CA ILE A 455 -5.32 0.55 25.73
C ILE A 455 -4.20 0.93 26.68
N ASP A 456 -3.17 1.61 26.18
CA ASP A 456 -2.02 2.05 26.96
C ASP A 456 -2.15 3.51 27.41
N ASN A 457 -1.52 3.85 28.54
CA ASN A 457 -1.44 5.20 29.11
C ASN A 457 -2.80 5.90 29.33
N VAL A 458 -3.73 5.21 29.97
CA VAL A 458 -5.00 5.84 30.37
C VAL A 458 -4.73 6.83 31.50
N THR A 459 -5.18 8.06 31.32
CA THR A 459 -5.00 9.14 32.28
C THR A 459 -6.33 9.73 32.72
N LEU A 460 -6.46 10.09 34.00
CA LEU A 460 -7.67 10.62 34.61
C LEU A 460 -7.45 12.07 35.07
N ARG A 461 -8.44 12.94 34.80
CA ARG A 461 -8.45 14.32 35.32
C ARG A 461 -9.87 14.89 35.44
N PRO A 462 -10.09 15.88 36.32
CA PRO A 462 -11.33 16.63 36.30
C PRO A 462 -11.32 17.68 35.18
N ILE A 463 -12.51 18.01 34.66
CA ILE A 463 -12.72 19.08 33.67
C ILE A 463 -13.88 19.96 34.10
N ARG A 464 -13.88 21.23 33.69
CA ARG A 464 -14.98 22.15 34.02
C ARG A 464 -16.28 21.78 33.28
N PRO A 465 -17.46 22.05 33.87
CA PRO A 465 -18.77 21.74 33.28
C PRO A 465 -18.95 22.18 31.82
N SER A 466 -18.59 23.42 31.48
CA SER A 466 -18.75 23.96 30.13
C SER A 466 -17.94 23.20 29.08
N PHE A 467 -16.78 22.67 29.49
CA PHE A 467 -15.93 21.86 28.63
C PHE A 467 -16.51 20.46 28.45
N ALA A 468 -17.08 19.89 29.52
CA ALA A 468 -17.76 18.61 29.45
C ALA A 468 -19.00 18.65 28.53
N SER A 469 -19.85 19.67 28.68
CA SER A 469 -21.01 19.88 27.82
C SER A 469 -20.64 20.06 26.34
N GLY A 470 -19.51 20.69 26.04
CA GLY A 470 -19.02 20.85 24.67
C GLY A 470 -18.52 19.54 24.04
N ALA A 471 -17.96 18.63 24.85
CA ALA A 471 -17.44 17.35 24.40
C ALA A 471 -18.53 16.28 24.21
N THR A 472 -19.63 16.35 24.96
CA THR A 472 -20.80 15.47 24.77
C THR A 472 -22.11 16.25 24.59
N PRO A 473 -22.37 16.82 23.41
CA PRO A 473 -23.60 17.55 23.13
C PRO A 473 -24.82 16.63 23.21
N GLY A 474 -25.76 16.91 24.12
CA GLY A 474 -27.02 16.16 24.26
C GLY A 474 -27.09 15.18 25.43
N ALA A 475 -25.99 14.98 26.18
CA ALA A 475 -26.04 14.41 27.53
C ALA A 475 -26.48 15.51 28.52
N GLU A 476 -27.45 15.23 29.41
CA GLU A 476 -27.96 16.24 30.34
C GLU A 476 -26.96 16.61 31.45
N ASP A 477 -26.87 17.92 31.67
CA ASP A 477 -26.61 18.70 32.88
C ASP A 477 -25.37 18.43 33.75
N TYR A 478 -24.18 18.66 33.18
CA TYR A 478 -22.97 18.93 33.95
C TYR A 478 -23.03 20.25 34.76
N GLY A 479 -24.07 21.06 34.58
CA GLY A 479 -24.19 22.41 35.13
C GLY A 479 -23.39 23.47 34.34
N VAL A 480 -23.33 24.68 34.89
CA VAL A 480 -22.44 25.74 34.42
C VAL A 480 -21.20 25.82 35.32
N ASP A 481 -20.11 26.42 34.82
CA ASP A 481 -18.85 26.53 35.57
C ASP A 481 -19.01 27.24 36.93
N THR A 482 -20.04 28.06 37.12
CA THR A 482 -20.33 28.74 38.40
C THR A 482 -21.09 27.88 39.41
N ASP A 483 -21.53 26.68 39.04
CA ASP A 483 -22.24 25.77 39.95
C ASP A 483 -21.26 25.04 40.90
N ILE A 484 -19.98 25.00 40.53
CA ILE A 484 -18.89 24.53 41.41
C ILE A 484 -18.33 25.76 42.15
N PRO A 485 -18.35 25.77 43.50
CA PRO A 485 -17.79 26.89 44.27
C PRO A 485 -16.28 27.08 44.05
N ASP A 486 -15.85 28.33 43.90
CA ASP A 486 -14.43 28.70 43.88
C ASP A 486 -13.73 28.23 45.17
N GLY A 487 -12.59 27.56 45.02
CA GLY A 487 -11.86 26.96 46.14
C GLY A 487 -12.21 25.48 46.39
N THR A 488 -13.09 24.87 45.59
CA THR A 488 -13.29 23.42 45.58
C THR A 488 -11.98 22.72 45.24
N VAL A 489 -11.61 21.69 46.01
CA VAL A 489 -10.43 20.86 45.79
C VAL A 489 -10.86 19.45 45.38
N VAL A 490 -10.31 18.97 44.27
CA VAL A 490 -10.54 17.60 43.79
C VAL A 490 -9.23 16.84 43.84
N THR A 491 -9.24 15.70 44.52
CA THR A 491 -8.12 14.77 44.57
C THR A 491 -8.48 13.48 43.85
N ILE A 492 -7.73 13.11 42.82
CA ILE A 492 -7.87 11.80 42.14
C ILE A 492 -6.71 10.92 42.56
N THR A 493 -6.99 9.68 42.93
CA THR A 493 -5.96 8.70 43.32
C THR A 493 -6.19 7.38 42.60
N ASN A 494 -5.13 6.77 42.05
CA ASN A 494 -5.23 5.46 41.41
C ASN A 494 -5.56 4.34 42.42
N ASP A 495 -6.03 3.18 41.93
CA ASP A 495 -6.32 2.00 42.77
C ASP A 495 -5.19 1.64 43.75
N ALA A 496 -3.94 1.66 43.26
CA ALA A 496 -2.77 1.31 44.06
C ALA A 496 -2.44 2.34 45.17
N GLY A 497 -3.07 3.51 45.19
CA GLY A 497 -2.77 4.59 46.13
C GLY A 497 -1.38 5.23 45.95
N THR A 498 -0.71 4.94 44.84
CA THR A 498 0.69 5.33 44.59
C THR A 498 0.81 6.63 43.79
N VAL A 499 -0.25 7.03 43.09
CA VAL A 499 -0.32 8.25 42.27
C VAL A 499 -1.56 9.03 42.67
N SER A 500 -1.37 10.30 43.04
CA SER A 500 -2.44 11.20 43.48
C SER A 500 -2.25 12.59 42.89
N ALA A 501 -3.28 13.12 42.22
CA ALA A 501 -3.31 14.47 41.67
C ALA A 501 -4.35 15.32 42.39
N VAL A 502 -3.95 16.49 42.86
CA VAL A 502 -4.80 17.47 43.53
C VAL A 502 -5.05 18.65 42.60
N TYR A 503 -6.30 19.10 42.49
CA TYR A 503 -6.72 20.20 41.62
C TYR A 503 -7.52 21.23 42.40
N ASP A 504 -7.14 22.50 42.29
CA ASP A 504 -7.87 23.64 42.82
C ASP A 504 -8.82 24.18 41.74
N TYR A 505 -10.08 24.41 42.08
CA TYR A 505 -11.08 24.93 41.15
C TYR A 505 -11.32 26.43 41.30
N THR A 506 -11.44 27.12 40.16
CA THR A 506 -12.11 28.42 40.07
C THR A 506 -13.00 28.47 38.82
N ALA A 507 -14.15 29.12 38.87
CA ALA A 507 -15.05 29.24 37.72
C ALA A 507 -14.37 29.90 36.51
N ALA A 508 -13.43 30.83 36.74
CA ALA A 508 -12.67 31.49 35.68
C ALA A 508 -11.53 30.61 35.10
N GLY A 509 -10.86 29.81 35.94
CA GLY A 509 -9.67 29.04 35.57
C GLY A 509 -9.94 27.55 35.31
N GLY A 510 -11.11 27.03 35.68
CA GLY A 510 -11.38 25.59 35.76
C GLY A 510 -10.55 24.91 36.85
N PHE A 511 -10.31 23.62 36.68
CA PHE A 511 -9.43 22.83 37.54
C PHE A 511 -7.96 23.06 37.18
N VAL A 512 -7.19 23.56 38.14
CA VAL A 512 -5.75 23.79 38.01
C VAL A 512 -5.02 22.84 38.94
N LEU A 513 -4.02 22.13 38.44
CA LEU A 513 -3.24 21.21 39.27
C LEU A 513 -2.51 21.97 40.39
N ASN A 514 -2.56 21.42 41.59
CA ASN A 514 -1.71 21.77 42.71
C ASN A 514 -0.54 20.77 42.85
N PRO A 515 0.63 21.04 42.24
CA PRO A 515 1.76 20.12 42.27
C PRO A 515 2.35 19.95 43.67
N GLY A 516 2.17 20.94 44.56
CA GLY A 516 2.69 20.89 45.94
C GLY A 516 1.96 19.90 46.83
N LEU A 517 0.72 19.55 46.47
CA LEU A 517 -0.12 18.58 47.18
C LEU A 517 -0.25 17.24 46.45
N SER A 518 0.17 17.19 45.18
CA SER A 518 0.14 15.97 44.35
C SER A 518 1.35 15.07 44.62
N THR A 519 1.19 13.76 44.48
CA THR A 519 2.25 12.76 44.70
C THR A 519 2.29 11.71 43.58
N GLY A 520 3.48 11.20 43.27
CA GLY A 520 3.64 10.10 42.30
C GLY A 520 3.37 10.46 40.83
N LEU A 521 3.11 11.74 40.50
CA LEU A 521 2.95 12.17 39.11
C LEU A 521 4.30 12.06 38.36
N GLY A 522 4.30 11.37 37.22
CA GLY A 522 5.46 11.31 36.32
C GLY A 522 5.45 12.47 35.33
N GLY A 523 6.59 13.14 35.11
CA GLY A 523 6.72 14.21 34.13
C GLY A 523 7.64 15.35 34.57
N THR A 524 8.01 16.23 33.63
CA THR A 524 8.70 17.51 33.95
C THR A 524 7.65 18.61 33.95
N LEU A 525 7.75 19.60 34.86
CA LEU A 525 6.72 20.62 35.18
C LEU A 525 6.24 21.53 34.00
N ASN A 526 6.62 21.24 32.77
CA ASN A 526 6.59 22.17 31.63
C ASN A 526 5.44 21.88 30.65
N ASN A 527 4.72 20.76 30.80
CA ASN A 527 3.56 20.41 29.99
C ASN A 527 2.35 20.23 30.88
N PHE A 528 1.32 21.05 30.66
CA PHE A 528 0.03 20.99 31.38
C PHE A 528 -0.68 19.61 31.27
N GLU A 529 -0.25 18.78 30.31
CA GLU A 529 -0.80 17.45 30.01
C GLU A 529 -0.05 16.29 30.69
N ASP A 530 1.13 16.53 31.28
CA ASP A 530 1.88 15.51 32.04
C ASP A 530 1.40 15.43 33.51
N PHE A 531 0.32 16.15 33.86
CA PHE A 531 -0.19 16.29 35.23
C PHE A 531 -1.59 15.68 35.40
N ALA A 532 -1.71 14.40 35.07
CA ALA A 532 -2.93 13.61 35.25
C ALA A 532 -2.60 12.30 35.96
N VAL A 533 -3.60 11.67 36.58
CA VAL A 533 -3.39 10.36 37.22
C VAL A 533 -3.33 9.29 36.13
N ASN A 534 -2.15 8.76 35.85
CA ASN A 534 -1.97 7.66 34.91
C ASN A 534 -2.26 6.33 35.62
N ILE A 535 -3.26 5.59 35.11
CA ILE A 535 -3.63 4.26 35.63
C ILE A 535 -3.01 3.12 34.81
N GLY A 536 -2.21 3.44 33.80
CA GLY A 536 -1.41 2.50 33.02
C GLY A 536 -2.16 1.89 31.84
N THR A 537 -1.89 0.62 31.60
CA THR A 537 -2.44 -0.18 30.50
C THR A 537 -3.69 -0.91 30.94
N LEU A 538 -4.79 -0.74 30.20
CA LEU A 538 -6.01 -1.55 30.32
C LEU A 538 -6.02 -2.61 29.21
N PRO A 539 -5.82 -3.91 29.53
CA PRO A 539 -5.97 -4.97 28.55
C PRO A 539 -7.42 -5.05 28.04
N LEU A 540 -7.64 -5.75 26.93
CA LEU A 540 -8.99 -5.94 26.41
C LEU A 540 -9.90 -6.62 27.43
N GLY A 541 -11.07 -6.04 27.70
CA GLY A 541 -11.97 -6.46 28.78
C GLY A 541 -11.52 -6.09 30.20
N GLY A 542 -10.34 -5.48 30.36
CA GLY A 542 -9.74 -5.15 31.65
C GLY A 542 -10.33 -3.90 32.29
N SER A 543 -10.34 -3.87 33.62
CA SER A 543 -10.78 -2.73 34.43
C SER A 543 -9.72 -2.29 35.44
N THR A 544 -9.79 -1.06 35.90
CA THR A 544 -8.99 -0.54 37.02
C THR A 544 -9.80 0.47 37.81
N ASP A 545 -9.68 0.41 39.12
CA ASP A 545 -10.40 1.30 40.02
C ASP A 545 -9.60 2.59 40.27
N TYR A 546 -10.30 3.62 40.73
CA TYR A 546 -9.70 4.85 41.20
C TYR A 546 -10.64 5.55 42.16
N THR A 547 -10.09 6.43 42.98
CA THR A 547 -10.87 7.23 43.90
C THR A 547 -10.83 8.70 43.53
N VAL A 548 -11.95 9.37 43.80
CA VAL A 548 -12.07 10.83 43.70
C VAL A 548 -12.52 11.34 45.05
N THR A 549 -11.78 12.28 45.62
CA THR A 549 -12.19 13.02 46.83
C THR A 549 -12.53 14.43 46.43
N VAL A 550 -13.68 14.92 46.85
CA VAL A 550 -14.14 16.30 46.63
C VAL A 550 -14.25 16.99 47.97
N ASP A 551 -13.53 18.10 48.10
CA ASP A 551 -13.53 18.96 49.28
C ASP A 551 -14.08 20.34 48.87
N LEU A 552 -15.22 20.71 49.45
CA LEU A 552 -15.91 21.96 49.13
C LEU A 552 -15.46 23.04 50.11
N PRO A 553 -15.32 24.30 49.67
CA PRO A 553 -14.83 25.35 50.56
C PRO A 553 -15.85 25.67 51.67
N PRO A 554 -15.37 26.21 52.82
CA PRO A 554 -16.23 26.69 53.88
C PRO A 554 -17.29 27.69 53.39
N GLY A 555 -18.51 27.59 53.92
CA GLY A 555 -19.63 28.46 53.54
C GLY A 555 -20.28 28.15 52.19
N THR A 556 -19.99 26.98 51.60
CA THR A 556 -20.75 26.46 50.46
C THR A 556 -22.24 26.36 50.79
N PRO A 557 -23.17 26.89 49.96
CA PRO A 557 -24.60 26.89 50.29
C PRO A 557 -25.18 25.48 50.46
N GLU A 558 -26.02 25.31 51.49
CA GLU A 558 -26.76 24.08 51.74
C GLU A 558 -27.69 23.72 50.57
N LEU A 559 -28.03 22.43 50.44
CA LEU A 559 -28.96 21.91 49.44
C LEU A 559 -28.59 22.24 47.98
N THR A 560 -27.33 22.56 47.72
CA THR A 560 -26.83 22.85 46.37
C THR A 560 -26.22 21.58 45.77
N ARG A 561 -26.65 21.26 44.54
CA ARG A 561 -26.02 20.23 43.71
C ARG A 561 -24.72 20.79 43.14
N VAL A 562 -23.60 20.18 43.51
CA VAL A 562 -22.30 20.41 42.85
C VAL A 562 -22.02 19.23 41.95
N SER A 563 -21.64 19.49 40.71
CA SER A 563 -21.40 18.50 39.66
C SER A 563 -19.94 18.52 39.22
N ILE A 564 -19.16 17.46 39.50
CA ILE A 564 -17.74 17.36 39.12
C ILE A 564 -17.56 16.34 37.98
N PRO A 565 -17.26 16.76 36.74
CA PRO A 565 -16.97 15.85 35.62
C PRO A 565 -15.53 15.31 35.66
N ILE A 566 -15.35 14.01 35.44
CA ILE A 566 -14.05 13.34 35.33
C ILE A 566 -13.89 12.76 33.93
N VAL A 567 -12.73 12.92 33.29
CA VAL A 567 -12.46 12.40 31.95
C VAL A 567 -11.33 11.37 32.00
N ALA A 568 -11.48 10.28 31.22
CA ALA A 568 -10.41 9.36 30.89
C ALA A 568 -9.84 9.68 29.50
N ILE A 569 -8.53 9.89 29.40
CA ILE A 569 -7.83 10.32 28.19
C ILE A 569 -6.74 9.30 27.81
N LEU A 570 -6.63 9.04 26.52
CA LEU A 570 -5.62 8.19 25.89
C LEU A 570 -4.39 9.01 25.52
N LYS A 571 -3.18 8.60 25.95
CA LYS A 571 -1.92 9.18 25.47
C LYS A 571 -1.27 8.26 24.45
N THR A 572 -1.31 8.63 23.17
CA THR A 572 -0.46 8.00 22.14
C THR A 572 1.00 8.41 22.35
N PRO A 573 1.98 7.49 22.16
CA PRO A 573 3.39 7.85 22.28
C PRO A 573 3.75 8.93 21.26
N LYS A 574 4.37 10.02 21.74
CA LYS A 574 5.05 11.02 20.93
C LYS A 574 6.13 10.35 20.08
N ILE A 575 5.86 10.12 18.80
CA ILE A 575 6.90 10.31 17.79
C ILE A 575 6.89 11.81 17.50
N LEU A 576 8.07 12.41 17.49
CA LEU A 576 8.30 13.84 17.39
C LEU A 576 7.86 14.35 16.01
N ASP A 577 6.56 14.55 15.81
CA ASP A 577 6.03 15.30 14.69
C ASP A 577 4.77 16.06 15.13
N LEU A 578 4.62 17.29 14.67
CA LEU A 578 3.63 18.26 15.12
C LEU A 578 2.22 17.93 14.58
N THR A 579 1.79 16.68 14.78
CA THR A 579 0.43 16.23 14.53
C THR A 579 -0.49 16.69 15.67
N PRO A 580 -1.74 17.10 15.36
CA PRO A 580 -2.69 17.46 16.40
C PRO A 580 -2.98 16.21 17.23
N LEU A 581 -2.60 16.30 18.50
CA LEU A 581 -2.94 15.37 19.57
C LEU A 581 -4.40 14.94 19.42
N LEU A 582 -4.66 13.67 19.11
CA LEU A 582 -6.01 13.11 19.13
C LEU A 582 -6.44 12.94 20.60
N ILE A 583 -6.81 14.04 21.25
CA ILE A 583 -7.43 14.03 22.56
C ILE A 583 -8.88 13.57 22.34
N ARG A 584 -9.13 12.27 22.53
CA ARG A 584 -10.50 11.77 22.63
C ARG A 584 -11.02 12.09 24.02
N TYR A 585 -12.01 12.96 24.10
CA TYR A 585 -12.72 13.26 25.32
C TYR A 585 -13.82 12.21 25.52
N LEU A 586 -13.66 11.37 26.55
CA LEU A 586 -14.76 10.61 27.14
C LEU A 586 -15.10 11.28 28.46
N THR A 587 -16.02 12.23 28.42
CA THR A 587 -16.45 12.93 29.62
C THR A 587 -17.35 12.01 30.43
N SER A 588 -16.97 11.73 31.66
CA SER A 588 -17.90 11.19 32.66
C SER A 588 -18.68 12.35 33.29
N PRO A 589 -19.98 12.20 33.51
CA PRO A 589 -20.86 13.16 34.16
C PRO A 589 -20.84 13.15 35.66
N SER A 590 -21.46 14.22 36.13
CA SER A 590 -21.35 14.83 37.44
C SER A 590 -21.43 13.85 38.61
N ILE A 591 -20.41 13.89 39.46
CA ILE A 591 -20.62 13.55 40.86
C ILE A 591 -21.54 14.62 41.46
N ALA A 592 -22.77 14.27 41.86
CA ALA A 592 -23.73 15.20 42.45
C ALA A 592 -23.76 15.09 43.98
N PHE A 593 -23.48 16.20 44.64
CA PHE A 593 -23.50 16.33 46.10
C PHE A 593 -24.74 17.06 46.59
N THR A 594 -25.30 16.70 47.73
CA THR A 594 -26.29 17.55 48.41
C THR A 594 -25.95 17.63 49.90
N PRO A 595 -25.69 18.82 50.48
CA PRO A 595 -25.57 18.96 51.93
C PRO A 595 -26.89 18.57 52.59
N ALA A 596 -26.87 17.65 53.56
CA ALA A 596 -28.07 17.17 54.27
C ALA A 596 -28.24 17.85 55.64
N LEU A 597 -29.51 18.02 56.07
CA LEU A 597 -29.94 18.61 57.35
C LEU A 597 -29.37 17.94 58.60
#